data_AF-A0ABD3UFR9-F1
#
_entry.id   AF-A0ABD3UFR9-F1
#
_cell.length_a   1.000
_cell.length_b   1.000
_cell.length_c   1.000
_cell.angle_alpha   90.00
_cell.angle_beta   90.00
_cell.angle_gamma   90.00
#
_symmetry.space_group_name_H-M   'P 1'
#
loop_
_entity.id
_entity.type
_entity.pdbx_description
1 polymer ?
#
loop_
_entity_poly.entity_id
_entity_poly.type
_entity_poly.pdbx_seq_one_letter_code
_entity_poly.pdbx_strand_id
1 'polypeptide(L)'
;MMATQIPKVPLFLGVRKLWCFVCSSRCLSSKLRTLSYSLERSTKEISNDDIQLTKQKPPALKIYDTPASKIDMEKQTLNARTDKQNLKATLEILLDLGCTEDQIRENAVVLNFTPQEIEKRVKFLRSCAQKRITVELLLHATEKHKKKFFVKKDQFNEEILHGFSSKTEYLAHRLKCSLDDIRKIHCNHIQLATITSQSLVKKLDFLLETGYTDKEILKTPECLTVPLANLRKRFNLCGKLNLMKLPDLKIIGASKMMFHKYMSRPKDYLEVFQEYEDSYDLVSKLLAIPPSRTEHMMKVVRHMDIVDLRNKIQYLLSEDLKPSDIIESSYLLRYSLGRIKNAVEQTKVMLGRQISLVNIASLIVSGRRGSNIAMLRNHNILMMLLELNHKQICSCEEVRLVTKRTKKVLEENYTFLLDKGFSVTDLRSCPLILGHDTETLIEGYEFFMHTLENNLTLQIHCEDGIKKINILQYLIEKDLNFPGVVSLYEEDENFGEEEGEEVEDGSKSEHYGVDDE
;
A
#
# COMPACT_ATOMS: atom_id res chain seq x y z
N MET A 1 -62.73 44.75 -33.51
CA MET A 1 -61.43 44.24 -34.00
C MET A 1 -60.35 45.20 -33.53
N MET A 2 -59.69 44.90 -32.41
CA MET A 2 -58.35 45.42 -32.10
C MET A 2 -57.66 44.33 -31.29
N ALA A 3 -56.50 43.90 -31.80
CA ALA A 3 -55.64 42.89 -31.21
C ALA A 3 -54.68 43.58 -30.24
N THR A 4 -54.58 43.08 -29.01
CA THR A 4 -53.49 43.39 -28.10
C THR A 4 -52.46 42.26 -28.18
N GLN A 5 -51.28 42.60 -28.73
CA GLN A 5 -50.11 41.75 -28.76
C GLN A 5 -49.49 41.67 -27.36
N ILE A 6 -49.30 40.45 -26.86
CA ILE A 6 -48.48 40.14 -25.69
C ILE A 6 -47.04 39.95 -26.19
N PRO A 7 -46.01 40.60 -25.59
CA PRO A 7 -44.64 40.47 -26.03
C PRO A 7 -44.07 39.08 -25.67
N LYS A 8 -43.40 38.46 -26.65
CA LYS A 8 -42.59 37.25 -26.43
C LYS A 8 -41.22 37.66 -25.89
N VAL A 9 -40.93 37.34 -24.64
CA VAL A 9 -39.57 37.39 -24.08
C VAL A 9 -38.91 36.01 -24.29
N PRO A 10 -37.68 35.92 -24.83
CA PRO A 10 -36.98 34.65 -24.99
C PRO A 10 -36.18 34.35 -23.71
N LEU A 11 -36.71 33.50 -22.84
CA LEU A 11 -35.92 32.84 -21.79
C LEU A 11 -35.73 31.37 -22.18
N PHE A 12 -34.53 30.84 -21.91
CA PHE A 12 -34.04 29.46 -22.16
C PHE A 12 -33.33 29.16 -23.50
N LEU A 13 -32.07 29.59 -23.59
CA LEU A 13 -31.07 29.03 -24.52
C LEU A 13 -29.94 28.24 -23.82
N GLY A 14 -29.86 28.24 -22.49
CA GLY A 14 -28.77 27.58 -21.73
C GLY A 14 -28.91 26.07 -21.53
N VAL A 15 -30.13 25.55 -21.37
CA VAL A 15 -30.36 24.15 -20.93
C VAL A 15 -30.20 23.13 -22.06
N ARG A 16 -30.42 23.51 -23.32
CA ARG A 16 -30.34 22.59 -24.47
C ARG A 16 -28.92 22.18 -24.85
N LYS A 17 -27.91 23.02 -24.58
CA LYS A 17 -26.51 22.74 -24.96
C LYS A 17 -25.82 21.76 -23.99
N LEU A 18 -26.17 21.77 -22.70
CA LEU A 18 -25.65 20.77 -21.75
C LEU A 18 -26.29 19.39 -21.93
N TRP A 19 -27.59 19.33 -22.26
CA TRP A 19 -28.30 18.06 -22.39
C TRP A 19 -27.89 17.24 -23.62
N CYS A 20 -27.49 17.91 -24.72
CA CYS A 20 -26.98 17.22 -25.91
C CYS A 20 -25.60 16.57 -25.69
N PHE A 21 -24.79 17.05 -24.74
CA PHE A 21 -23.45 16.51 -24.49
C PHE A 21 -23.47 15.21 -23.66
N VAL A 22 -24.48 15.05 -22.80
CA VAL A 22 -24.64 13.88 -21.91
C VAL A 22 -25.36 12.71 -22.60
N CYS A 23 -26.21 12.96 -23.60
CA CYS A 23 -26.94 11.91 -24.31
C CYS A 23 -26.13 11.20 -25.42
N SER A 24 -25.14 11.86 -26.04
CA SER A 24 -24.35 11.30 -27.14
C SER A 24 -23.36 10.19 -26.73
N SER A 25 -23.00 10.10 -25.45
CA SER A 25 -22.07 9.10 -24.92
C SER A 25 -22.75 7.80 -24.46
N ARG A 26 -24.09 7.73 -24.42
CA ARG A 26 -24.86 6.56 -23.96
C ARG A 26 -25.36 5.62 -25.06
N CYS A 27 -25.16 5.93 -26.35
CA CYS A 27 -25.82 5.20 -27.44
C CYS A 27 -24.98 4.10 -28.14
N LEU A 28 -23.76 3.79 -27.68
CA LEU A 28 -22.83 2.94 -28.45
C LEU A 28 -22.37 1.62 -27.82
N SER A 29 -22.88 1.18 -26.65
CA SER A 29 -22.43 -0.11 -26.07
C SER A 29 -23.52 -1.13 -25.68
N SER A 30 -24.81 -0.90 -26.00
CA SER A 30 -25.90 -1.79 -25.56
C SER A 30 -26.28 -2.93 -26.53
N LYS A 31 -25.45 -3.26 -27.52
CA LYS A 31 -25.64 -4.47 -28.34
C LYS A 31 -24.63 -5.54 -27.96
N LEU A 32 -25.01 -6.43 -27.03
CA LEU A 32 -24.87 -7.90 -27.14
C LEU A 32 -25.23 -8.64 -25.82
N ARG A 33 -26.42 -9.26 -25.87
CA ARG A 33 -26.80 -10.60 -25.38
C ARG A 33 -27.32 -10.82 -23.94
N THR A 34 -28.51 -11.39 -23.99
CA THR A 34 -29.51 -11.86 -23.03
C THR A 34 -29.36 -13.35 -22.67
N LEU A 35 -30.13 -13.78 -21.65
CA LEU A 35 -30.62 -15.13 -21.23
C LEU A 35 -29.80 -15.81 -20.09
N SER A 36 -30.25 -15.83 -18.81
CA SER A 36 -31.36 -16.57 -18.11
C SER A 36 -31.13 -18.10 -18.05
N TYR A 37 -31.23 -18.82 -16.91
CA TYR A 37 -32.43 -19.09 -16.06
C TYR A 37 -32.10 -19.84 -14.72
N SER A 38 -32.99 -19.67 -13.71
CA SER A 38 -33.47 -20.52 -12.55
C SER A 38 -32.53 -21.42 -11.71
N LEU A 39 -32.55 -21.36 -10.35
CA LEU A 39 -33.53 -21.90 -9.35
C LEU A 39 -33.65 -23.45 -9.42
N GLU A 40 -33.56 -24.30 -8.38
CA GLU A 40 -34.02 -24.25 -6.97
C GLU A 40 -33.40 -25.42 -6.14
N ARG A 41 -33.43 -25.26 -4.79
CA ARG A 41 -33.57 -26.25 -3.69
C ARG A 41 -32.55 -27.41 -3.48
N SER A 42 -32.01 -27.50 -2.26
CA SER A 42 -32.59 -28.36 -1.20
C SER A 42 -31.84 -28.22 0.13
N THR A 43 -32.60 -27.97 1.20
CA THR A 43 -32.23 -28.14 2.61
C THR A 43 -32.14 -29.62 2.99
N LYS A 44 -31.10 -30.01 3.74
CA LYS A 44 -31.14 -31.20 4.59
C LYS A 44 -30.42 -30.94 5.91
N GLU A 45 -31.19 -31.12 6.98
CA GLU A 45 -30.80 -31.20 8.38
C GLU A 45 -29.86 -32.39 8.60
N ILE A 46 -28.79 -32.20 9.38
CA ILE A 46 -28.16 -33.28 10.15
C ILE A 46 -27.80 -32.72 11.53
N SER A 47 -28.58 -33.21 12.50
CA SER A 47 -28.27 -33.59 13.88
C SER A 47 -26.87 -33.24 14.44
N ASN A 48 -26.91 -32.50 15.55
CA ASN A 48 -25.92 -32.56 16.62
C ASN A 48 -25.97 -33.94 17.28
N ASP A 49 -24.80 -34.49 17.65
CA ASP A 49 -24.59 -35.14 18.94
C ASP A 49 -23.08 -35.25 19.25
N ASP A 50 -22.77 -34.82 20.47
CA ASP A 50 -21.73 -35.28 21.41
C ASP A 50 -20.29 -35.57 20.96
N ILE A 51 -19.36 -34.71 21.43
CA ILE A 51 -18.08 -35.14 22.00
C ILE A 51 -17.74 -34.27 23.23
N GLN A 52 -17.92 -34.85 24.43
CA GLN A 52 -17.20 -34.47 25.65
C GLN A 52 -15.88 -35.26 25.72
N LEU A 53 -14.79 -34.62 26.15
CA LEU A 53 -13.52 -35.12 26.74
C LEU A 53 -12.43 -34.09 26.31
N THR A 54 -11.54 -33.53 27.12
CA THR A 54 -11.10 -33.73 28.51
C THR A 54 -10.36 -32.45 28.93
N LYS A 55 -10.54 -32.04 30.19
CA LYS A 55 -9.74 -30.98 30.82
C LYS A 55 -8.35 -31.53 31.15
N GLN A 56 -7.31 -31.12 30.43
CA GLN A 56 -5.93 -31.19 30.91
C GLN A 56 -5.35 -29.78 31.06
N LYS A 57 -4.93 -29.48 32.29
CA LYS A 57 -4.28 -28.25 32.71
C LYS A 57 -2.83 -28.28 32.22
N PRO A 58 -2.37 -27.34 31.36
CA PRO A 58 -0.99 -27.34 30.94
C PRO A 58 -0.06 -26.86 32.08
N PRO A 59 1.18 -27.35 32.15
CA PRO A 59 2.14 -26.96 33.18
C PRO A 59 2.60 -25.52 32.96
N ALA A 60 2.89 -24.83 34.06
CA ALA A 60 3.34 -23.44 34.09
C ALA A 60 4.54 -23.22 33.16
N LEU A 61 4.33 -22.46 32.08
CA LEU A 61 5.40 -21.93 31.25
C LEU A 61 6.19 -20.92 32.08
N LYS A 62 7.47 -21.19 32.28
CA LYS A 62 8.45 -20.19 32.73
C LYS A 62 8.49 -19.08 31.67
N ILE A 63 8.04 -17.90 32.05
CA ILE A 63 8.15 -16.67 31.27
C ILE A 63 9.65 -16.37 31.15
N TYR A 64 10.21 -16.62 29.97
CA TYR A 64 11.50 -16.05 29.59
C TYR A 64 11.23 -14.63 29.09
N ASP A 65 11.98 -13.66 29.59
CA ASP A 65 11.94 -12.27 29.14
C ASP A 65 11.93 -12.19 27.61
N THR A 66 10.80 -11.78 27.06
CA THR A 66 10.65 -11.54 25.62
C THR A 66 11.57 -10.38 25.20
N PRO A 67 12.22 -10.45 24.02
CA PRO A 67 13.06 -9.38 23.48
C PRO A 67 12.32 -8.05 23.23
N ALA A 68 11.00 -8.01 23.41
CA ALA A 68 10.19 -6.79 23.39
C ALA A 68 10.62 -5.78 24.47
N SER A 69 11.01 -6.22 25.68
CA SER A 69 11.39 -5.28 26.75
C SER A 69 12.68 -4.50 26.47
N LYS A 70 13.60 -5.07 25.67
CA LYS A 70 14.81 -4.36 25.22
C LYS A 70 14.50 -3.31 24.14
N ILE A 71 13.60 -3.63 23.22
CA ILE A 71 13.19 -2.70 22.14
C ILE A 71 12.40 -1.52 22.73
N ASP A 72 11.56 -1.78 23.73
CA ASP A 72 10.78 -0.73 24.39
C ASP A 72 11.63 0.18 25.30
N MET A 73 12.66 -0.36 25.95
CA MET A 73 13.66 0.47 26.65
C MET A 73 14.53 1.29 25.70
N GLU A 74 14.92 0.75 24.53
CA GLU A 74 15.68 1.51 23.50
C GLU A 74 14.83 2.62 22.86
N LYS A 75 13.51 2.41 22.70
CA LYS A 75 12.57 3.45 22.26
C LYS A 75 12.32 4.52 23.33
N GLN A 76 12.22 4.14 24.61
CA GLN A 76 12.07 5.10 25.71
C GLN A 76 13.33 5.95 25.91
N THR A 77 14.53 5.41 25.65
CA THR A 77 15.77 6.20 25.70
C THR A 77 15.93 7.16 24.51
N LEU A 78 15.29 6.90 23.37
CA LEU A 78 15.27 7.80 22.21
C LEU A 78 14.53 9.11 22.47
N ASN A 79 13.51 9.10 23.35
CA ASN A 79 12.64 10.26 23.59
C ASN A 79 13.14 11.20 24.70
N ALA A 80 14.09 10.79 25.53
CA ALA A 80 14.43 11.52 26.76
C ALA A 80 15.68 12.41 26.68
N ARG A 81 16.46 12.38 25.58
CA ARG A 81 17.80 13.01 25.55
C ARG A 81 18.12 13.90 24.34
N THR A 82 17.32 13.88 23.29
CA THR A 82 17.68 14.58 22.06
C THR A 82 16.88 15.87 21.93
N ASP A 83 17.55 17.00 22.11
CA ASP A 83 17.00 18.33 21.83
C ASP A 83 16.33 18.34 20.45
N LYS A 84 15.09 18.83 20.38
CA LYS A 84 14.30 18.92 19.14
C LYS A 84 15.07 19.70 18.05
N GLN A 85 15.90 20.67 18.44
CA GLN A 85 16.75 21.41 17.52
C GLN A 85 17.85 20.53 16.91
N ASN A 86 18.48 19.65 17.71
CA ASN A 86 19.50 18.73 17.22
C ASN A 86 18.92 17.69 16.26
N LEU A 87 17.70 17.20 16.51
CA LEU A 87 17.02 16.28 15.59
C LEU A 87 16.78 16.91 14.21
N LYS A 88 16.31 18.16 14.19
CA LYS A 88 16.06 18.89 12.94
C LYS A 88 17.36 19.11 12.17
N ALA A 89 18.41 19.60 12.83
CA ALA A 89 19.70 19.83 12.20
C ALA A 89 20.34 18.53 11.67
N THR A 90 20.29 17.45 12.44
CA THR A 90 20.79 16.13 12.01
C THR A 90 20.00 15.61 10.80
N LEU A 91 18.67 15.78 10.78
CA LEU A 91 17.85 15.37 9.64
C LEU A 91 18.21 16.15 8.37
N GLU A 92 18.35 17.46 8.45
CA GLU A 92 18.76 18.32 7.33
C GLU A 92 20.12 17.90 6.76
N ILE A 93 21.12 17.69 7.63
CA ILE A 93 22.45 17.23 7.19
C ILE A 93 22.38 15.86 6.48
N LEU A 94 21.57 14.93 6.98
CA LEU A 94 21.44 13.61 6.35
C LEU A 94 20.81 13.70 4.96
N LEU A 95 19.79 14.56 4.80
CA LEU A 95 19.16 14.82 3.51
C LEU A 95 20.13 15.49 2.53
N ASP A 96 20.91 16.48 2.99
CA ASP A 96 21.95 17.15 2.20
C ASP A 96 23.07 16.20 1.75
N LEU A 97 23.36 15.17 2.55
CA LEU A 97 24.30 14.11 2.18
C LEU A 97 23.72 13.10 1.16
N GLY A 98 22.46 13.27 0.77
CA GLY A 98 21.75 12.41 -0.18
C GLY A 98 21.18 11.12 0.42
N CYS A 99 21.01 11.06 1.75
CA CYS A 99 20.29 9.96 2.39
C CYS A 99 18.78 10.13 2.17
N THR A 100 18.08 9.07 1.78
CA THR A 100 16.63 9.12 1.58
C THR A 100 15.88 9.02 2.91
N GLU A 101 14.68 9.60 3.01
CA GLU A 101 13.82 9.49 4.20
C GLU A 101 13.58 8.04 4.64
N ASP A 102 13.40 7.11 3.70
CA ASP A 102 13.18 5.70 4.00
C ASP A 102 14.40 5.07 4.69
N GLN A 103 15.61 5.34 4.21
CA GLN A 103 16.85 4.89 4.86
C GLN A 103 17.00 5.42 6.29
N ILE A 104 16.64 6.69 6.51
CA ILE A 104 16.67 7.33 7.83
C ILE A 104 15.62 6.68 8.74
N ARG A 105 14.41 6.42 8.22
CA ARG A 105 13.32 5.77 8.96
C ARG A 105 13.67 4.34 9.36
N GLU A 106 14.26 3.56 8.46
CA GLU A 106 14.72 2.19 8.72
C GLU A 106 15.82 2.15 9.78
N ASN A 107 16.58 3.23 9.92
CA ASN A 107 17.75 3.33 10.80
C ASN A 107 17.70 4.58 11.69
N ALA A 108 16.56 4.80 12.36
CA ALA A 108 16.29 6.01 13.16
C ALA A 108 17.35 6.31 14.23
N VAL A 109 18.15 5.31 14.64
CA VAL A 109 19.29 5.47 15.55
C VAL A 109 20.31 6.49 15.05
N VAL A 110 20.43 6.73 13.74
CA VAL A 110 21.34 7.74 13.17
C VAL A 110 20.98 9.16 13.64
N LEU A 111 19.71 9.41 13.97
CA LEU A 111 19.22 10.71 14.45
C LEU A 111 19.73 11.04 15.86
N ASN A 112 20.30 10.06 16.57
CA ASN A 112 20.94 10.28 17.87
C ASN A 112 22.36 10.85 17.75
N PHE A 113 22.93 10.91 16.55
CA PHE A 113 24.22 11.54 16.34
C PHE A 113 24.09 13.06 16.35
N THR A 114 25.09 13.71 16.93
CA THR A 114 25.21 15.17 16.81
C THR A 114 25.66 15.54 15.39
N PRO A 115 25.32 16.74 14.90
CA PRO A 115 25.84 17.26 13.63
C PRO A 115 27.36 17.09 13.46
N GLN A 116 28.11 17.39 14.52
CA GLN A 116 29.57 17.25 14.56
C GLN A 116 30.05 15.80 14.43
N GLU A 117 29.31 14.85 15.01
CA GLU A 117 29.62 13.43 14.87
C GLU A 117 29.40 12.98 13.43
N ILE A 118 28.28 13.37 12.81
CA ILE A 118 27.98 13.03 11.41
C ILE A 118 29.09 13.58 10.50
N GLU A 119 29.48 14.84 10.66
CA GLU A 119 30.55 15.45 9.87
C GLU A 119 31.89 14.70 10.01
N LYS A 120 32.27 14.32 11.25
CA LYS A 120 33.48 13.52 11.51
C LYS A 120 33.42 12.15 10.83
N ARG A 121 32.24 11.53 10.77
CA ARG A 121 32.03 10.23 10.12
C ARG A 121 32.05 10.36 8.61
N VAL A 122 31.42 11.39 8.04
CA VAL A 122 31.46 11.72 6.61
C VAL A 122 32.88 11.99 6.14
N LYS A 123 33.65 12.82 6.85
CA LYS A 123 35.04 13.12 6.50
C LYS A 123 35.89 11.85 6.42
N PHE A 124 35.68 10.91 7.34
CA PHE A 124 36.35 9.61 7.30
C PHE A 124 35.89 8.75 6.12
N LEU A 125 34.59 8.63 5.86
CA LEU A 125 34.09 7.89 4.70
C LEU A 125 34.62 8.48 3.38
N ARG A 126 34.68 9.81 3.26
CA ARG A 126 35.28 10.49 2.10
C ARG A 126 36.78 10.20 1.97
N SER A 127 37.52 10.10 3.07
CA SER A 127 38.93 9.68 3.03
C SER A 127 39.11 8.23 2.55
N CYS A 128 38.07 7.41 2.66
CA CYS A 128 37.99 6.07 2.06
C CYS A 128 37.43 6.08 0.62
N ALA A 129 37.48 7.23 -0.07
CA ALA A 129 36.96 7.42 -1.43
C ALA A 129 35.44 7.18 -1.59
N GLN A 130 34.65 7.34 -0.52
CA GLN A 130 33.19 7.28 -0.63
C GLN A 130 32.60 8.55 -1.21
N LYS A 131 32.07 8.42 -2.42
CA LYS A 131 31.33 9.49 -3.11
C LYS A 131 29.90 9.62 -2.58
N ARG A 132 29.22 8.50 -2.34
CA ARG A 132 27.85 8.46 -1.82
C ARG A 132 27.86 8.02 -0.36
N ILE A 133 27.30 8.84 0.51
CA ILE A 133 27.15 8.54 1.93
C ILE A 133 25.75 7.97 2.15
N THR A 134 25.66 6.83 2.84
CA THR A 134 24.38 6.23 3.25
C THR A 134 24.29 6.15 4.77
N VAL A 135 23.08 6.03 5.30
CA VAL A 135 22.85 5.91 6.75
C VAL A 135 23.58 4.71 7.34
N GLU A 136 23.58 3.56 6.66
CA GLU A 136 24.27 2.35 7.10
C GLU A 136 25.80 2.56 7.21
N LEU A 137 26.41 3.24 6.22
CA LEU A 137 27.83 3.59 6.26
C LEU A 137 28.14 4.52 7.44
N LEU A 138 27.28 5.51 7.69
CA LEU A 138 27.44 6.40 8.83
C LEU A 138 27.37 5.64 10.15
N LEU A 139 26.38 4.76 10.35
CA LEU A 139 26.26 3.95 11.58
C LEU A 139 27.53 3.15 11.86
N HIS A 140 28.14 2.61 10.81
CA HIS A 140 29.37 1.83 10.92
C HIS A 140 30.65 2.66 10.96
N ALA A 141 30.66 3.94 10.62
CA ALA A 141 31.84 4.80 10.62
C ALA A 141 32.26 5.30 12.03
N THR A 142 32.29 4.44 13.05
CA THR A 142 32.59 4.86 14.44
C THR A 142 34.07 5.23 14.66
N GLU A 143 34.36 6.06 15.67
CA GLU A 143 35.74 6.36 16.10
C GLU A 143 36.53 5.09 16.51
N LYS A 144 35.85 4.07 17.04
CA LYS A 144 36.43 2.75 17.30
C LYS A 144 36.92 2.08 16.01
N HIS A 145 36.17 2.25 14.91
CA HIS A 145 36.57 1.75 13.60
C HIS A 145 37.71 2.56 12.99
N LYS A 146 37.74 3.90 13.16
CA LYS A 146 38.92 4.70 12.77
C LYS A 146 40.19 4.24 13.47
N LYS A 147 40.16 4.06 14.79
CA LYS A 147 41.31 3.56 15.56
C LYS A 147 41.75 2.18 15.08
N LYS A 148 40.82 1.27 14.76
CA LYS A 148 41.17 -0.03 14.18
C LYS A 148 41.67 0.04 12.73
N PHE A 149 41.21 1.02 11.95
CA PHE A 149 41.65 1.24 10.57
C PHE A 149 43.07 1.82 10.50
N PHE A 150 43.41 2.74 11.41
CA PHE A 150 44.66 3.51 11.36
C PHE A 150 45.72 3.10 12.38
N VAL A 151 45.36 2.44 13.50
CA VAL A 151 46.27 2.28 14.67
C VAL A 151 46.80 0.85 14.86
N LYS A 152 46.69 -0.04 13.85
CA LYS A 152 47.48 -1.30 13.85
C LYS A 152 48.14 -1.55 12.49
N LYS A 153 48.89 -0.55 12.03
CA LYS A 153 50.07 -0.73 11.17
C LYS A 153 51.22 -1.30 12.02
N ASP A 154 52.16 -2.11 11.58
CA ASP A 154 52.36 -2.85 10.32
C ASP A 154 53.39 -3.98 10.50
N GLN A 155 54.00 -4.19 11.68
CA GLN A 155 55.16 -5.08 11.77
C GLN A 155 54.84 -6.59 11.75
N PHE A 156 53.63 -7.01 12.16
CA PHE A 156 53.25 -8.44 12.14
C PHE A 156 52.43 -8.84 10.91
N ASN A 157 52.11 -7.90 10.02
CA ASN A 157 51.22 -8.14 8.89
C ASN A 157 51.95 -8.69 7.67
N GLU A 158 53.19 -8.30 7.41
CA GLU A 158 53.90 -8.72 6.19
C GLU A 158 54.13 -10.23 6.14
N GLU A 159 54.54 -10.87 7.24
CA GLU A 159 54.68 -12.34 7.29
C GLU A 159 53.34 -13.05 7.06
N ILE A 160 52.28 -12.59 7.74
CA ILE A 160 50.94 -13.19 7.67
C ILE A 160 50.31 -12.98 6.29
N LEU A 161 50.58 -11.84 5.67
CA LEU A 161 50.12 -11.48 4.34
C LEU A 161 51.16 -11.85 3.27
N HIS A 162 52.12 -12.72 3.56
CA HIS A 162 53.07 -13.23 2.55
C HIS A 162 53.76 -12.13 1.70
N GLY A 163 54.18 -11.04 2.34
CA GLY A 163 54.90 -9.93 1.70
C GLY A 163 54.02 -8.82 1.11
N PHE A 164 52.69 -8.89 1.23
CA PHE A 164 51.81 -7.78 0.84
C PHE A 164 51.78 -6.69 1.92
N SER A 165 51.87 -5.42 1.50
CA SER A 165 51.93 -4.27 2.42
C SER A 165 50.58 -3.97 3.08
N SER A 166 49.49 -4.48 2.52
CA SER A 166 48.14 -4.26 3.04
C SER A 166 47.19 -5.43 2.78
N LYS A 167 46.13 -5.53 3.59
CA LYS A 167 45.02 -6.48 3.36
C LYS A 167 44.34 -6.27 2.00
N THR A 168 44.30 -5.03 1.52
CA THR A 168 43.69 -4.67 0.24
C THR A 168 44.50 -5.25 -0.91
N GLU A 169 45.84 -5.10 -0.87
CA GLU A 169 46.73 -5.74 -1.85
C GLU A 169 46.65 -7.25 -1.80
N TYR A 170 46.70 -7.83 -0.59
CA TYR A 170 46.55 -9.27 -0.40
C TYR A 170 45.24 -9.80 -1.02
N LEU A 171 44.11 -9.16 -0.71
CA LEU A 171 42.80 -9.57 -1.25
C LEU A 171 42.73 -9.41 -2.77
N ALA A 172 43.24 -8.30 -3.31
CA ALA A 172 43.21 -8.03 -4.75
C ALA A 172 43.99 -9.10 -5.51
N HIS A 173 45.19 -9.43 -5.02
CA HIS A 173 46.00 -10.50 -5.57
C HIS A 173 45.33 -11.87 -5.42
N ARG A 174 44.88 -12.22 -4.20
CA ARG A 174 44.35 -13.55 -3.90
C ARG A 174 43.01 -13.84 -4.59
N LEU A 175 42.18 -12.81 -4.79
CA LEU A 175 40.89 -12.88 -5.50
C LEU A 175 41.01 -12.45 -6.98
N LYS A 176 42.22 -12.27 -7.51
CA LYS A 176 42.49 -11.93 -8.92
C LYS A 176 41.64 -10.75 -9.45
N CYS A 177 41.54 -9.68 -8.68
CA CYS A 177 40.78 -8.48 -9.03
C CYS A 177 41.59 -7.20 -8.82
N SER A 178 41.05 -6.07 -9.26
CA SER A 178 41.76 -4.79 -9.11
C SER A 178 41.73 -4.29 -7.66
N LEU A 179 42.73 -3.49 -7.28
CA LEU A 179 42.73 -2.80 -5.98
C LEU A 179 41.46 -1.95 -5.80
N ASP A 180 40.96 -1.36 -6.88
CA ASP A 180 39.76 -0.53 -6.84
C ASP A 180 38.49 -1.35 -6.59
N ASP A 181 38.41 -2.59 -7.07
CA ASP A 181 37.30 -3.50 -6.74
C ASP A 181 37.30 -3.86 -5.26
N ILE A 182 38.47 -4.17 -4.69
CA ILE A 182 38.58 -4.45 -3.25
C ILE A 182 38.29 -3.21 -2.41
N ARG A 183 38.72 -2.01 -2.85
CA ARG A 183 38.36 -0.76 -2.18
C ARG A 183 36.84 -0.55 -2.19
N LYS A 184 36.17 -0.75 -3.33
CA LYS A 184 34.69 -0.70 -3.40
C LYS A 184 34.04 -1.71 -2.46
N ILE A 185 34.55 -2.94 -2.38
CA ILE A 185 34.08 -3.96 -1.45
C ILE A 185 34.26 -3.53 0.00
N HIS A 186 35.46 -3.06 0.39
CA HIS A 186 35.70 -2.57 1.75
C HIS A 186 34.77 -1.42 2.13
N CYS A 187 34.43 -0.59 1.17
CA CYS A 187 33.52 0.51 1.38
C CYS A 187 32.08 0.05 1.59
N ASN A 188 31.59 -0.85 0.74
CA ASN A 188 30.25 -1.43 0.89
C ASN A 188 30.15 -2.32 2.14
N HIS A 189 31.28 -2.89 2.59
CA HIS A 189 31.36 -3.84 3.70
C HIS A 189 32.47 -3.45 4.69
N ILE A 190 32.30 -2.30 5.34
CA ILE A 190 33.29 -1.72 6.26
C ILE A 190 33.73 -2.66 7.40
N GLN A 191 32.88 -3.62 7.77
CA GLN A 191 33.20 -4.66 8.73
C GLN A 191 34.43 -5.49 8.33
N LEU A 192 34.70 -5.66 7.03
CA LEU A 192 35.88 -6.36 6.51
C LEU A 192 37.19 -5.70 6.94
N ALA A 193 37.20 -4.37 7.04
CA ALA A 193 38.38 -3.65 7.46
C ALA A 193 38.72 -3.91 8.94
N THR A 194 37.73 -4.33 9.75
CA THR A 194 37.92 -4.64 11.17
C THR A 194 38.47 -6.04 11.43
N ILE A 195 38.48 -6.90 10.41
CA ILE A 195 38.98 -8.28 10.51
C ILE A 195 40.51 -8.25 10.59
N THR A 196 41.08 -9.08 11.46
CA THR A 196 42.55 -9.22 11.54
C THR A 196 43.08 -9.92 10.28
N SER A 197 44.30 -9.57 9.85
CA SER A 197 44.96 -10.17 8.68
C SER A 197 44.97 -11.70 8.75
N GLN A 198 45.33 -12.26 9.92
CA GLN A 198 45.33 -13.71 10.14
C GLN A 198 43.94 -14.35 10.00
N SER A 199 42.89 -13.70 10.52
CA SER A 199 41.53 -14.22 10.39
C SER A 199 41.04 -14.16 8.95
N LEU A 200 41.40 -13.10 8.22
CA LEU A 200 41.05 -12.91 6.83
C LEU A 200 41.68 -14.00 5.94
N VAL A 201 43.00 -14.21 6.06
CA VAL A 201 43.75 -15.27 5.35
C VAL A 201 43.10 -16.64 5.58
N LYS A 202 42.93 -17.03 6.86
CA LYS A 202 42.33 -18.33 7.22
C LYS A 202 40.89 -18.52 6.71
N LYS A 203 40.10 -17.45 6.62
CA LYS A 203 38.75 -17.51 6.04
C LYS A 203 38.80 -17.68 4.53
N LEU A 204 39.67 -16.93 3.87
CA LEU A 204 39.81 -16.97 2.43
C LEU A 204 40.33 -18.33 1.95
N ASP A 205 41.36 -18.86 2.62
CA ASP A 205 41.89 -20.19 2.32
C ASP A 205 40.82 -21.26 2.53
N PHE A 206 40.07 -21.21 3.65
CA PHE A 206 38.96 -22.14 3.87
C PHE A 206 37.90 -22.08 2.75
N LEU A 207 37.52 -20.90 2.27
CA LEU A 207 36.55 -20.77 1.19
C LEU A 207 37.11 -21.30 -0.15
N LEU A 208 38.35 -20.98 -0.48
CA LEU A 208 38.98 -21.48 -1.71
C LEU A 208 39.19 -23.00 -1.67
N GLU A 209 39.64 -23.55 -0.55
CA GLU A 209 39.81 -25.00 -0.32
C GLU A 209 38.50 -25.78 -0.38
N THR A 210 37.39 -25.15 0.04
CA THR A 210 36.05 -25.77 -0.07
C THR A 210 35.49 -25.74 -1.49
N GLY A 211 36.18 -25.10 -2.44
CA GLY A 211 35.84 -25.11 -3.86
C GLY A 211 35.14 -23.85 -4.35
N TYR A 212 35.00 -22.80 -3.53
CA TYR A 212 34.47 -21.53 -4.01
C TYR A 212 35.46 -20.83 -4.93
N THR A 213 34.93 -20.22 -5.98
CA THR A 213 35.71 -19.38 -6.89
C THR A 213 35.96 -17.99 -6.31
N ASP A 214 37.03 -17.36 -6.76
CA ASP A 214 37.33 -15.94 -6.52
C ASP A 214 36.12 -15.03 -6.84
N LYS A 215 35.47 -15.26 -7.98
CA LYS A 215 34.29 -14.50 -8.42
C LYS A 215 33.09 -14.65 -7.48
N GLU A 216 32.85 -15.84 -6.92
CA GLU A 216 31.76 -16.06 -5.97
C GLU A 216 32.02 -15.33 -4.65
N ILE A 217 33.25 -15.38 -4.15
CA ILE A 217 33.64 -14.67 -2.93
C ILE A 217 33.52 -13.16 -3.12
N LEU A 218 33.94 -12.63 -4.28
CA LEU A 218 33.79 -11.21 -4.63
C LEU A 218 32.33 -10.77 -4.72
N LYS A 219 31.42 -11.66 -5.16
CA LYS A 219 29.98 -11.41 -5.23
C LYS A 219 29.29 -11.48 -3.87
N THR A 220 29.91 -12.06 -2.84
CA THR A 220 29.33 -12.21 -1.50
C THR A 220 30.39 -11.97 -0.42
N PRO A 221 30.96 -10.75 -0.37
CA PRO A 221 32.06 -10.45 0.54
C PRO A 221 31.65 -10.48 2.02
N GLU A 222 30.35 -10.45 2.33
CA GLU A 222 29.82 -10.63 3.69
C GLU A 222 30.22 -11.97 4.30
N CYS A 223 30.47 -13.00 3.48
CA CYS A 223 30.94 -14.28 4.00
C CYS A 223 32.26 -14.15 4.79
N LEU A 224 33.12 -13.19 4.41
CA LEU A 224 34.38 -12.94 5.09
C LEU A 224 34.17 -12.26 6.46
N THR A 225 33.05 -11.60 6.72
CA THR A 225 32.77 -10.98 8.04
C THR A 225 32.39 -12.03 9.09
N VAL A 226 31.82 -13.16 8.68
CA VAL A 226 31.40 -14.24 9.56
C VAL A 226 32.60 -14.91 10.24
N PRO A 227 32.57 -15.18 11.57
CA PRO A 227 33.65 -15.91 12.24
C PRO A 227 33.93 -17.26 11.59
N LEU A 228 35.21 -17.64 11.45
CA LEU A 228 35.62 -18.88 10.75
C LEU A 228 34.96 -20.13 11.34
N ALA A 229 34.86 -20.23 12.67
CA ALA A 229 34.18 -21.34 13.33
C ALA A 229 32.71 -21.46 12.91
N ASN A 230 32.04 -20.33 12.71
CA ASN A 230 30.65 -20.32 12.22
C ASN A 230 30.58 -20.69 10.74
N LEU A 231 31.49 -20.18 9.88
CA LEU A 231 31.55 -20.59 8.47
C LEU A 231 31.67 -22.11 8.33
N ARG A 232 32.61 -22.73 9.06
CA ARG A 232 32.81 -24.18 9.08
C ARG A 232 31.57 -24.93 9.57
N LYS A 233 30.99 -24.49 10.70
CA LYS A 233 29.76 -25.09 11.24
C LYS A 233 28.60 -25.03 10.24
N ARG A 234 28.42 -23.88 9.59
CA ARG A 234 27.35 -23.64 8.60
C ARG A 234 27.55 -24.48 7.35
N PHE A 235 28.76 -24.50 6.80
CA PHE A 235 29.13 -25.33 5.66
C PHE A 235 28.85 -26.81 5.92
N ASN A 236 29.31 -27.33 7.06
CA ASN A 236 29.08 -28.72 7.46
C ASN A 236 27.59 -29.03 7.65
N LEU A 237 26.82 -28.10 8.21
CA LEU A 237 25.38 -28.28 8.37
C LEU A 237 24.66 -28.35 7.02
N CYS A 238 25.01 -27.46 6.08
CA CYS A 238 24.46 -27.51 4.72
C CYS A 238 24.80 -28.84 4.02
N GLY A 239 26.04 -29.33 4.18
CA GLY A 239 26.46 -30.61 3.63
C GLY A 239 25.69 -31.80 4.21
N LYS A 240 25.45 -31.83 5.53
CA LYS A 240 24.66 -32.88 6.18
C LYS A 240 23.21 -32.96 5.71
N LEU A 241 22.65 -31.82 5.29
CA LEU A 241 21.28 -31.74 4.80
C LEU A 241 21.16 -32.05 3.30
N ASN A 242 22.25 -32.45 2.64
CA ASN A 242 22.31 -32.71 1.19
C ASN A 242 21.73 -31.58 0.32
N LEU A 243 21.73 -30.33 0.84
CA LEU A 243 21.07 -29.23 0.14
C LEU A 243 21.76 -28.91 -1.18
N MET A 244 23.10 -28.98 -1.23
CA MET A 244 23.94 -28.83 -2.42
C MET A 244 25.32 -29.45 -2.19
N LYS A 245 26.03 -29.84 -3.27
CA LYS A 245 27.46 -30.25 -3.18
C LYS A 245 28.35 -29.11 -2.66
N LEU A 246 28.01 -27.87 -3.02
CA LEU A 246 28.63 -26.64 -2.53
C LEU A 246 27.50 -25.66 -2.16
N PRO A 247 27.32 -25.28 -0.88
CA PRO A 247 26.22 -24.40 -0.50
C PRO A 247 26.40 -22.96 -1.01
N ASP A 248 25.32 -22.23 -1.26
CA ASP A 248 25.43 -20.82 -1.67
C ASP A 248 26.11 -19.96 -0.58
N LEU A 249 27.16 -19.20 -0.92
CA LEU A 249 27.84 -18.27 -0.02
C LEU A 249 26.90 -17.24 0.60
N LYS A 250 25.83 -16.84 -0.10
CA LYS A 250 24.83 -15.93 0.45
C LYS A 250 24.13 -16.52 1.67
N ILE A 251 23.91 -17.84 1.68
CA ILE A 251 23.34 -18.55 2.82
C ILE A 251 24.38 -18.65 3.93
N ILE A 252 25.58 -19.13 3.62
CA ILE A 252 26.64 -19.34 4.64
C ILE A 252 27.09 -18.00 5.25
N GLY A 253 27.15 -16.93 4.46
CA GLY A 253 27.53 -15.58 4.86
C GLY A 253 26.44 -14.78 5.56
N ALA A 254 25.20 -15.27 5.58
CA ALA A 254 24.05 -14.54 6.13
C ALA A 254 24.19 -14.25 7.64
N SER A 255 23.37 -13.34 8.18
CA SER A 255 23.28 -13.14 9.63
C SER A 255 22.85 -14.44 10.35
N LYS A 256 23.14 -14.59 11.66
CA LYS A 256 22.74 -15.79 12.42
C LYS A 256 21.24 -16.07 12.27
N MET A 257 20.39 -15.06 12.39
CA MET A 257 18.95 -15.17 12.24
C MET A 257 18.56 -15.63 10.83
N MET A 258 19.13 -15.01 9.79
CA MET A 258 18.85 -15.38 8.40
C MET A 258 19.31 -16.79 8.07
N PHE A 259 20.50 -17.19 8.53
CA PHE A 259 20.98 -18.56 8.39
C PHE A 259 20.05 -19.57 9.08
N HIS A 260 19.59 -19.29 10.31
CA HIS A 260 18.63 -20.18 10.98
C HIS A 260 17.30 -20.25 10.24
N LYS A 261 16.82 -19.12 9.71
CA LYS A 261 15.63 -19.08 8.85
C LYS A 261 15.82 -19.90 7.57
N TYR A 262 17.01 -19.90 6.99
CA TYR A 262 17.36 -20.77 5.86
C TYR A 262 17.49 -22.23 6.26
N MET A 263 17.88 -22.55 7.50
CA MET A 263 18.03 -23.92 7.98
C MET A 263 16.75 -24.53 8.57
N SER A 264 15.78 -23.71 8.99
CA SER A 264 14.45 -24.18 9.38
C SER A 264 13.65 -24.63 8.16
N ARG A 265 13.85 -23.96 7.03
CA ARG A 265 13.25 -24.27 5.74
C ARG A 265 13.45 -25.73 5.30
N PRO A 266 14.64 -26.34 5.31
CA PRO A 266 14.87 -27.73 4.92
C PRO A 266 13.88 -28.75 5.46
N LYS A 267 13.32 -28.59 6.67
CA LYS A 267 12.25 -29.49 7.13
C LYS A 267 10.99 -29.35 6.28
N ASP A 268 10.50 -28.12 6.16
CA ASP A 268 9.35 -27.78 5.32
C ASP A 268 9.61 -28.15 3.85
N TYR A 269 10.82 -27.92 3.33
CA TYR A 269 11.16 -28.27 1.94
C TYR A 269 11.31 -29.77 1.74
N LEU A 270 11.84 -30.52 2.70
CA LEU A 270 11.90 -31.98 2.60
C LEU A 270 10.49 -32.57 2.57
N GLU A 271 9.59 -32.08 3.43
CA GLU A 271 8.18 -32.48 3.40
C GLU A 271 7.53 -32.13 2.05
N VAL A 272 7.79 -30.93 1.52
CA VAL A 272 7.24 -30.51 0.23
C VAL A 272 7.84 -31.27 -0.94
N PHE A 273 9.16 -31.50 -0.99
CA PHE A 273 9.80 -32.25 -2.08
C PHE A 273 9.56 -33.76 -2.02
N GLN A 274 9.16 -34.30 -0.85
CA GLN A 274 8.66 -35.68 -0.75
C GLN A 274 7.27 -35.82 -1.38
N GLU A 275 6.45 -34.77 -1.33
CA GLU A 275 5.07 -34.77 -1.79
C GLU A 275 4.94 -34.26 -3.26
N TYR A 276 5.84 -33.37 -3.67
CA TYR A 276 5.79 -32.64 -4.93
C TYR A 276 7.15 -32.61 -5.65
N GLU A 277 7.17 -32.90 -6.94
CA GLU A 277 8.41 -32.86 -7.74
C GLU A 277 8.88 -31.42 -7.99
N ASP A 278 7.94 -30.54 -8.33
CA ASP A 278 8.20 -29.12 -8.60
C ASP A 278 6.97 -28.24 -8.32
N SER A 279 7.08 -26.94 -8.64
CA SER A 279 5.97 -26.00 -8.46
C SER A 279 4.77 -26.26 -9.38
N TYR A 280 4.95 -26.89 -10.55
CA TYR A 280 3.84 -27.24 -11.44
C TYR A 280 3.04 -28.40 -10.86
N ASP A 281 3.74 -29.45 -10.41
CA ASP A 281 3.16 -30.62 -9.75
C ASP A 281 2.43 -30.21 -8.46
N LEU A 282 3.04 -29.32 -7.66
CA LEU A 282 2.40 -28.76 -6.47
C LEU A 282 1.07 -28.08 -6.75
N VAL A 283 1.04 -27.19 -7.74
CA VAL A 283 -0.17 -26.45 -8.11
C VAL A 283 -1.22 -27.38 -8.69
N SER A 284 -0.80 -28.32 -9.54
CA SER A 284 -1.67 -29.31 -10.17
C SER A 284 -2.36 -30.19 -9.13
N LYS A 285 -1.60 -30.74 -8.17
CA LYS A 285 -2.11 -31.59 -7.08
C LYS A 285 -2.98 -30.82 -6.10
N LEU A 286 -2.53 -29.67 -5.58
CA LEU A 286 -3.28 -28.91 -4.56
C LEU A 286 -4.60 -28.35 -5.09
N LEU A 287 -4.63 -27.93 -6.35
CA LEU A 287 -5.84 -27.35 -6.96
C LEU A 287 -6.65 -28.35 -7.78
N ALA A 288 -6.22 -29.62 -7.83
CA ALA A 288 -6.83 -30.69 -8.64
C ALA A 288 -7.05 -30.29 -10.11
N ILE A 289 -6.06 -29.63 -10.72
CA ILE A 289 -6.11 -29.16 -12.11
C ILE A 289 -5.05 -29.82 -12.97
N PRO A 290 -5.33 -30.08 -14.26
CA PRO A 290 -4.33 -30.64 -15.15
C PRO A 290 -3.16 -29.66 -15.34
N PRO A 291 -1.91 -30.15 -15.48
CA PRO A 291 -0.73 -29.31 -15.68
C PRO A 291 -0.85 -28.31 -16.85
N SER A 292 -1.60 -28.65 -17.91
CA SER A 292 -1.85 -27.74 -19.04
C SER A 292 -2.58 -26.44 -18.64
N ARG A 293 -3.36 -26.45 -17.55
CA ARG A 293 -4.08 -25.27 -17.04
C ARG A 293 -3.29 -24.48 -16.00
N THR A 294 -2.17 -25.02 -15.48
CA THR A 294 -1.34 -24.31 -14.50
C THR A 294 -0.48 -23.23 -15.16
N GLU A 295 -0.26 -23.30 -16.48
CA GLU A 295 0.67 -22.42 -17.21
C GLU A 295 0.39 -20.92 -17.00
N HIS A 296 -0.89 -20.50 -17.02
CA HIS A 296 -1.27 -19.11 -16.79
C HIS A 296 -0.87 -18.63 -15.38
N MET A 297 -1.16 -19.45 -14.37
CA MET A 297 -0.80 -19.17 -12.98
C MET A 297 0.72 -19.22 -12.77
N MET A 298 1.43 -20.10 -13.45
CA MET A 298 2.89 -20.21 -13.34
C MET A 298 3.62 -18.98 -13.87
N LYS A 299 3.06 -18.22 -14.83
CA LYS A 299 3.59 -16.90 -15.21
C LYS A 299 3.65 -15.93 -14.02
N VAL A 300 2.76 -16.09 -13.04
CA VAL A 300 2.65 -15.27 -11.84
C VAL A 300 3.55 -15.79 -10.71
N VAL A 301 3.61 -17.12 -10.52
CA VAL A 301 4.22 -17.74 -9.33
C VAL A 301 5.54 -18.48 -9.58
N ARG A 302 6.08 -18.53 -10.82
CA ARG A 302 7.34 -19.26 -11.15
C ARG A 302 8.56 -18.89 -10.30
N HIS A 303 8.59 -17.67 -9.77
CA HIS A 303 9.69 -17.16 -8.95
C HIS A 303 9.42 -17.27 -7.46
N MET A 304 8.27 -17.81 -7.09
CA MET A 304 7.87 -17.99 -5.70
C MET A 304 8.54 -19.22 -5.13
N ASP A 305 8.88 -19.11 -3.86
CA ASP A 305 9.33 -20.25 -3.10
C ASP A 305 8.23 -21.32 -3.00
N ILE A 306 8.56 -22.59 -3.27
CA ILE A 306 7.57 -23.68 -3.35
C ILE A 306 6.82 -23.88 -2.02
N VAL A 307 7.50 -23.69 -0.88
CA VAL A 307 6.89 -23.77 0.44
C VAL A 307 5.95 -22.58 0.70
N ASP A 308 6.35 -21.35 0.35
CA ASP A 308 5.48 -20.17 0.45
C ASP A 308 4.24 -20.32 -0.45
N LEU A 309 4.42 -20.85 -1.67
CA LEU A 309 3.33 -21.13 -2.61
C LEU A 309 2.35 -22.17 -2.03
N ARG A 310 2.86 -23.29 -1.50
CA ARG A 310 2.05 -24.32 -0.81
C ARG A 310 1.22 -23.70 0.30
N ASN A 311 1.88 -22.97 1.21
CA ASN A 311 1.24 -22.41 2.39
C ASN A 311 0.16 -21.39 2.02
N LYS A 312 0.35 -20.60 0.95
CA LYS A 312 -0.66 -19.67 0.46
C LYS A 312 -1.85 -20.38 -0.15
N ILE A 313 -1.63 -21.38 -1.00
CA ILE A 313 -2.72 -22.15 -1.63
C ILE A 313 -3.50 -22.91 -0.57
N GLN A 314 -2.82 -23.66 0.30
CA GLN A 314 -3.45 -24.41 1.39
C GLN A 314 -4.24 -23.49 2.33
N TYR A 315 -3.71 -22.30 2.64
CA TYR A 315 -4.46 -21.33 3.43
C TYR A 315 -5.75 -20.88 2.73
N LEU A 316 -5.68 -20.50 1.44
CA LEU A 316 -6.88 -20.10 0.70
C LEU A 316 -7.91 -21.24 0.60
N LEU A 317 -7.45 -22.49 0.39
CA LEU A 317 -8.31 -23.66 0.38
C LEU A 317 -8.95 -23.94 1.76
N SER A 318 -8.21 -23.70 2.86
CA SER A 318 -8.73 -23.84 4.23
C SER A 318 -9.78 -22.79 4.60
N GLU A 319 -9.91 -21.74 3.77
CA GLU A 319 -10.91 -20.69 3.88
C GLU A 319 -12.12 -20.95 2.95
N ASP A 320 -12.30 -22.20 2.54
CA ASP A 320 -13.36 -22.69 1.64
C ASP A 320 -13.41 -22.00 0.26
N LEU A 321 -12.29 -21.42 -0.19
CA LEU A 321 -12.21 -20.78 -1.51
C LEU A 321 -11.98 -21.83 -2.60
N LYS A 322 -12.75 -21.73 -3.69
CA LYS A 322 -12.72 -22.73 -4.76
C LYS A 322 -11.38 -22.70 -5.52
N PRO A 323 -10.83 -23.86 -5.92
CA PRO A 323 -9.62 -23.91 -6.73
C PRO A 323 -9.70 -23.10 -8.02
N SER A 324 -10.86 -23.08 -8.70
CA SER A 324 -11.11 -22.26 -9.90
C SER A 324 -10.83 -20.79 -9.65
N ASP A 325 -11.32 -20.28 -8.54
CA ASP A 325 -11.26 -18.86 -8.22
C ASP A 325 -9.81 -18.47 -7.87
N ILE A 326 -9.06 -19.37 -7.23
CA ILE A 326 -7.63 -19.19 -6.90
C ILE A 326 -6.80 -19.07 -8.19
N ILE A 327 -7.12 -19.86 -9.22
CA ILE A 327 -6.43 -19.82 -10.52
C ILE A 327 -6.72 -18.50 -11.23
N GLU A 328 -8.01 -18.13 -11.33
CA GLU A 328 -8.46 -16.88 -11.95
C GLU A 328 -7.86 -15.66 -11.24
N SER A 329 -7.70 -15.75 -9.91
CA SER A 329 -7.14 -14.69 -9.08
C SER A 329 -5.69 -14.95 -8.66
N SER A 330 -4.91 -15.69 -9.45
CA SER A 330 -3.55 -16.12 -9.09
C SER A 330 -2.59 -14.96 -8.76
N TYR A 331 -2.87 -13.75 -9.23
CA TYR A 331 -2.12 -12.53 -8.87
C TYR A 331 -2.12 -12.25 -7.36
N LEU A 332 -3.11 -12.73 -6.60
CA LEU A 332 -3.18 -12.66 -5.14
C LEU A 332 -2.00 -13.34 -4.46
N LEU A 333 -1.46 -14.40 -5.07
CA LEU A 333 -0.35 -15.16 -4.50
C LEU A 333 0.94 -14.33 -4.44
N ARG A 334 1.05 -13.23 -5.21
CA ARG A 334 2.20 -12.30 -5.15
C ARG A 334 2.33 -11.58 -3.81
N TYR A 335 1.26 -11.49 -3.03
CA TYR A 335 1.29 -10.84 -1.73
C TYR A 335 1.80 -11.80 -0.65
N SER A 336 2.31 -11.26 0.47
CA SER A 336 2.75 -12.09 1.58
C SER A 336 1.56 -12.82 2.22
N LEU A 337 1.80 -14.03 2.74
CA LEU A 337 0.75 -14.82 3.41
C LEU A 337 0.07 -14.03 4.54
N GLY A 338 0.83 -13.23 5.31
CA GLY A 338 0.26 -12.38 6.36
C GLY A 338 -0.70 -11.30 5.83
N ARG A 339 -0.43 -10.73 4.65
CA ARG A 339 -1.36 -9.78 4.00
C ARG A 339 -2.63 -10.47 3.51
N ILE A 340 -2.48 -11.67 2.94
CA ILE A 340 -3.63 -12.49 2.51
C ILE A 340 -4.51 -12.83 3.71
N LYS A 341 -3.92 -13.36 4.80
CA LYS A 341 -4.63 -13.65 6.06
C LYS A 341 -5.40 -12.45 6.61
N ASN A 342 -4.74 -11.30 6.70
CA ASN A 342 -5.39 -10.08 7.18
C ASN A 342 -6.57 -9.66 6.29
N ALA A 343 -6.41 -9.73 4.96
CA ALA A 343 -7.48 -9.39 4.04
C ALA A 343 -8.65 -10.40 4.08
N VAL A 344 -8.38 -11.69 4.25
CA VAL A 344 -9.41 -12.71 4.46
C VAL A 344 -10.20 -12.42 5.74
N GLU A 345 -9.52 -12.18 6.87
CA GLU A 345 -10.18 -11.86 8.14
C GLU A 345 -11.01 -10.59 8.06
N GLN A 346 -10.49 -9.54 7.41
CA GLN A 346 -11.28 -8.33 7.16
C GLN A 346 -12.50 -8.62 6.29
N THR A 347 -12.36 -9.45 5.24
CA THR A 347 -13.47 -9.84 4.39
C THR A 347 -14.55 -10.58 5.19
N LYS A 348 -14.15 -11.49 6.10
CA LYS A 348 -15.08 -12.20 6.99
C LYS A 348 -15.85 -11.26 7.91
N VAL A 349 -15.16 -10.29 8.51
CA VAL A 349 -15.80 -9.29 9.37
C VAL A 349 -16.82 -8.46 8.58
N MET A 350 -16.55 -8.21 7.30
CA MET A 350 -17.37 -7.33 6.46
C MET A 350 -18.53 -8.02 5.74
N LEU A 351 -18.36 -9.28 5.33
CA LEU A 351 -19.30 -10.02 4.48
C LEU A 351 -19.83 -11.30 5.13
N GLY A 352 -19.40 -11.60 6.37
CA GLY A 352 -19.72 -12.84 7.05
C GLY A 352 -19.04 -14.04 6.39
N ARG A 353 -19.81 -15.10 6.12
CA ARG A 353 -19.27 -16.37 5.59
C ARG A 353 -18.99 -16.34 4.09
N GLN A 354 -19.55 -15.40 3.33
CA GLN A 354 -19.34 -15.32 1.89
C GLN A 354 -18.07 -14.52 1.57
N ILE A 355 -16.94 -15.22 1.55
CA ILE A 355 -15.65 -14.66 1.15
C ILE A 355 -15.48 -14.91 -0.34
N SER A 356 -15.06 -13.90 -1.10
CA SER A 356 -14.64 -14.06 -2.50
C SER A 356 -13.21 -13.55 -2.68
N LEU A 357 -12.46 -14.16 -3.58
CA LEU A 357 -11.10 -13.74 -3.89
C LEU A 357 -11.05 -12.33 -4.49
N VAL A 358 -12.11 -11.89 -5.16
CA VAL A 358 -12.25 -10.51 -5.66
C VAL A 358 -12.25 -9.52 -4.50
N ASN A 359 -12.98 -9.82 -3.42
CA ASN A 359 -13.04 -8.95 -2.24
C ASN A 359 -11.70 -8.92 -1.50
N ILE A 360 -11.06 -10.08 -1.35
CA ILE A 360 -9.71 -10.19 -0.78
C ILE A 360 -8.71 -9.37 -1.60
N ALA A 361 -8.74 -9.49 -2.93
CA ALA A 361 -7.87 -8.75 -3.83
C ALA A 361 -8.08 -7.25 -3.73
N SER A 362 -9.34 -6.81 -3.73
CA SER A 362 -9.71 -5.41 -3.57
C SER A 362 -9.17 -4.85 -2.25
N LEU A 363 -9.31 -5.60 -1.15
CA LEU A 363 -8.75 -5.23 0.16
C LEU A 363 -7.22 -5.14 0.16
N ILE A 364 -6.52 -6.08 -0.48
CA ILE A 364 -5.05 -6.05 -0.50
C ILE A 364 -4.52 -4.90 -1.36
N VAL A 365 -5.14 -4.63 -2.51
CA VAL A 365 -4.75 -3.53 -3.40
C VAL A 365 -5.05 -2.18 -2.73
N SER A 366 -6.19 -2.08 -2.05
CA SER A 366 -6.64 -0.85 -1.38
C SER A 366 -5.95 -0.61 -0.03
N GLY A 367 -5.54 -1.66 0.69
CA GLY A 367 -4.92 -1.61 2.03
C GLY A 367 -3.57 -0.87 2.11
N ARG A 368 -3.04 -0.35 1.00
CA ARG A 368 -1.96 0.65 1.02
C ARG A 368 -2.39 2.00 1.61
N ARG A 369 -3.69 2.25 1.78
CA ARG A 369 -4.24 3.50 2.34
C ARG A 369 -5.29 3.14 3.40
N GLY A 370 -5.02 3.44 4.67
CA GLY A 370 -5.90 3.09 5.81
C GLY A 370 -7.34 3.60 5.71
N SER A 371 -7.63 4.53 4.80
CA SER A 371 -8.97 5.04 4.47
C SER A 371 -9.92 4.02 3.83
N ASN A 372 -9.43 2.87 3.37
CA ASN A 372 -10.19 2.00 2.48
C ASN A 372 -11.09 0.96 3.15
N ILE A 373 -10.88 0.63 4.43
CA ILE A 373 -11.78 -0.30 5.15
C ILE A 373 -13.18 0.31 5.31
N ALA A 374 -13.25 1.59 5.67
CA ALA A 374 -14.51 2.33 5.72
C ALA A 374 -15.17 2.37 4.34
N MET A 375 -14.42 2.67 3.27
CA MET A 375 -14.94 2.69 1.91
C MET A 375 -15.55 1.34 1.48
N LEU A 376 -14.87 0.22 1.72
CA LEU A 376 -15.38 -1.10 1.39
C LEU A 376 -16.62 -1.47 2.24
N ARG A 377 -16.67 -1.06 3.51
CA ARG A 377 -17.85 -1.29 4.36
C ARG A 377 -19.06 -0.54 3.80
N ASN A 378 -18.85 0.72 3.42
CA ASN A 378 -19.87 1.57 2.82
C ASN A 378 -20.27 1.09 1.43
N HIS A 379 -19.35 0.51 0.67
CA HIS A 379 -19.64 -0.14 -0.61
C HIS A 379 -20.66 -1.26 -0.41
N ASN A 380 -20.44 -2.14 0.57
CA ASN A 380 -21.38 -3.22 0.89
C ASN A 380 -22.73 -2.69 1.40
N ILE A 381 -22.72 -1.64 2.21
CA ILE A 381 -23.96 -0.98 2.66
C ILE A 381 -24.75 -0.48 1.45
N LEU A 382 -24.10 0.22 0.51
CA LEU A 382 -24.75 0.70 -0.71
C LEU A 382 -25.24 -0.44 -1.61
N MET A 383 -24.53 -1.57 -1.67
CA MET A 383 -25.03 -2.78 -2.36
C MET A 383 -26.35 -3.26 -1.76
N MET A 384 -26.44 -3.30 -0.42
CA MET A 384 -27.66 -3.72 0.27
C MET A 384 -28.78 -2.70 0.13
N LEU A 385 -28.50 -1.42 0.37
CA LEU A 385 -29.51 -0.34 0.32
C LEU A 385 -30.07 -0.15 -1.09
N LEU A 386 -29.22 -0.22 -2.13
CA LEU A 386 -29.64 0.04 -3.51
C LEU A 386 -29.97 -1.24 -4.31
N GLU A 387 -29.87 -2.41 -3.65
CA GLU A 387 -29.96 -3.74 -4.25
C GLU A 387 -29.07 -3.89 -5.52
N LEU A 388 -27.87 -3.32 -5.44
CA LEU A 388 -26.89 -3.36 -6.53
C LEU A 388 -25.97 -4.57 -6.37
N ASN A 389 -25.62 -5.21 -7.48
CA ASN A 389 -24.55 -6.21 -7.47
C ASN A 389 -23.18 -5.53 -7.54
N HIS A 390 -22.13 -6.29 -7.20
CA HIS A 390 -20.75 -5.78 -7.15
C HIS A 390 -20.28 -5.19 -8.49
N LYS A 391 -20.71 -5.75 -9.63
CA LYS A 391 -20.33 -5.23 -10.95
C LYS A 391 -20.94 -3.85 -11.19
N GLN A 392 -22.22 -3.66 -10.84
CA GLN A 392 -22.93 -2.41 -11.00
C GLN A 392 -22.31 -1.29 -10.15
N ILE A 393 -21.98 -1.56 -8.88
CA ILE A 393 -21.32 -0.55 -8.06
C ILE A 393 -19.92 -0.22 -8.59
N CYS A 394 -19.11 -1.22 -8.96
CA CYS A 394 -17.76 -0.95 -9.46
C CYS A 394 -17.75 -0.11 -10.74
N SER A 395 -18.83 -0.16 -11.54
CA SER A 395 -18.99 0.67 -12.74
C SER A 395 -19.56 2.07 -12.46
N CYS A 396 -20.08 2.35 -11.26
CA CYS A 396 -20.72 3.61 -10.93
C CYS A 396 -19.73 4.53 -10.18
N GLU A 397 -19.23 5.55 -10.89
CA GLU A 397 -18.28 6.50 -10.33
C GLU A 397 -18.89 7.32 -9.17
N GLU A 398 -20.18 7.61 -9.24
CA GLU A 398 -20.93 8.35 -8.21
C GLU A 398 -20.88 7.62 -6.85
N VAL A 399 -21.06 6.29 -6.85
CA VAL A 399 -21.01 5.50 -5.61
C VAL A 399 -19.65 5.63 -4.91
N ARG A 400 -18.56 5.77 -5.67
CA ARG A 400 -17.22 5.93 -5.08
C ARG A 400 -17.11 7.18 -4.21
N LEU A 401 -17.83 8.25 -4.55
CA LEU A 401 -17.87 9.48 -3.75
C LEU A 401 -18.66 9.26 -2.45
N VAL A 402 -19.76 8.51 -2.54
CA VAL A 402 -20.66 8.19 -1.42
C VAL A 402 -19.99 7.27 -0.39
N THR A 403 -19.13 6.34 -0.83
CA THR A 403 -18.43 5.41 0.07
C THR A 403 -17.51 6.08 1.11
N LYS A 404 -17.28 7.39 1.04
CA LYS A 404 -16.52 8.12 2.06
C LYS A 404 -17.34 8.47 3.31
N ARG A 405 -18.69 8.41 3.24
CA ARG A 405 -19.57 8.78 4.36
C ARG A 405 -19.66 7.70 5.42
N THR A 406 -20.16 8.02 6.61
CA THR A 406 -20.31 7.00 7.65
C THR A 406 -21.51 6.11 7.35
N LYS A 407 -21.49 4.85 7.82
CA LYS A 407 -22.64 3.93 7.75
C LYS A 407 -23.95 4.59 8.19
N LYS A 408 -23.89 5.33 9.31
CA LYS A 408 -25.04 6.00 9.93
C LYS A 408 -25.67 7.02 8.97
N VAL A 409 -24.86 7.90 8.37
CA VAL A 409 -25.33 8.90 7.40
C VAL A 409 -26.00 8.24 6.19
N LEU A 410 -25.41 7.15 5.66
CA LEU A 410 -26.01 6.44 4.52
C LEU A 410 -27.37 5.82 4.86
N GLU A 411 -27.52 5.20 6.03
CA GLU A 411 -28.78 4.59 6.48
C GLU A 411 -29.84 5.65 6.80
N GLU A 412 -29.46 6.76 7.45
CA GLU A 412 -30.36 7.88 7.76
C GLU A 412 -30.88 8.55 6.50
N ASN A 413 -29.99 8.91 5.56
CA ASN A 413 -30.38 9.52 4.29
C ASN A 413 -31.27 8.59 3.45
N TYR A 414 -30.93 7.30 3.43
CA TYR A 414 -31.73 6.30 2.73
C TYR A 414 -33.14 6.19 3.32
N THR A 415 -33.24 6.07 4.66
CA THR A 415 -34.53 5.97 5.36
C THR A 415 -35.37 7.23 5.16
N PHE A 416 -34.75 8.40 5.31
CA PHE A 416 -35.39 9.69 5.07
C PHE A 416 -36.00 9.78 3.65
N LEU A 417 -35.23 9.43 2.62
CA LEU A 417 -35.73 9.50 1.24
C LEU A 417 -36.84 8.48 0.97
N LEU A 418 -36.77 7.28 1.55
CA LEU A 418 -37.89 6.32 1.48
C LEU A 418 -39.17 6.88 2.14
N ASP A 419 -39.04 7.52 3.31
CA ASP A 419 -40.16 8.14 4.03
C ASP A 419 -40.77 9.32 3.25
N LYS A 420 -39.98 9.99 2.40
CA LYS A 420 -40.44 11.02 1.46
C LYS A 420 -41.02 10.46 0.15
N GLY A 421 -41.15 9.14 0.05
CA GLY A 421 -41.79 8.46 -1.07
C GLY A 421 -40.89 8.17 -2.27
N PHE A 422 -39.57 8.32 -2.14
CA PHE A 422 -38.65 7.84 -3.18
C PHE A 422 -38.54 6.33 -3.14
N SER A 423 -38.57 5.68 -4.29
CA SER A 423 -38.36 4.24 -4.41
C SER A 423 -36.87 3.90 -4.41
N VAL A 424 -36.54 2.64 -4.13
CA VAL A 424 -35.16 2.11 -4.28
C VAL A 424 -34.65 2.29 -5.72
N THR A 425 -35.55 2.19 -6.71
CA THR A 425 -35.21 2.44 -8.12
C THR A 425 -34.82 3.89 -8.39
N ASP A 426 -35.46 4.85 -7.73
CA ASP A 426 -35.10 6.27 -7.84
C ASP A 426 -33.72 6.51 -7.23
N LEU A 427 -33.50 5.99 -6.02
CA LEU A 427 -32.22 6.11 -5.30
C LEU A 427 -31.06 5.46 -6.07
N ARG A 428 -31.33 4.33 -6.74
CA ARG A 428 -30.36 3.65 -7.59
C ARG A 428 -29.95 4.50 -8.79
N SER A 429 -30.85 5.35 -9.30
CA SER A 429 -30.57 6.22 -10.45
C SER A 429 -29.67 7.41 -10.09
N CYS A 430 -29.63 7.80 -8.81
CA CYS A 430 -28.82 8.90 -8.31
C CYS A 430 -28.20 8.56 -6.94
N PRO A 431 -27.23 7.63 -6.86
CA PRO A 431 -26.65 7.20 -5.58
C PRO A 431 -25.98 8.33 -4.79
N LEU A 432 -25.54 9.38 -5.51
CA LEU A 432 -24.81 10.51 -4.96
C LEU A 432 -25.58 11.26 -3.86
N ILE A 433 -26.93 11.24 -3.93
CA ILE A 433 -27.81 11.89 -2.94
C ILE A 433 -27.60 11.34 -1.53
N LEU A 434 -27.26 10.05 -1.41
CA LEU A 434 -26.98 9.42 -0.12
C LEU A 434 -25.66 9.92 0.50
N GLY A 435 -24.81 10.56 -0.31
CA GLY A 435 -23.50 11.07 0.08
C GLY A 435 -23.52 12.47 0.71
N HIS A 436 -24.67 13.12 0.85
CA HIS A 436 -24.78 14.42 1.52
C HIS A 436 -24.77 14.30 3.04
N ASP A 437 -24.52 15.41 3.72
CA ASP A 437 -24.80 15.49 5.14
C ASP A 437 -26.32 15.41 5.37
N THR A 438 -26.74 14.77 6.47
CA THR A 438 -28.16 14.52 6.75
C THR A 438 -28.95 15.81 6.88
N GLU A 439 -28.37 16.84 7.52
CA GLU A 439 -29.04 18.14 7.72
C GLU A 439 -29.20 18.87 6.38
N THR A 440 -28.13 18.93 5.58
CA THR A 440 -28.17 19.52 4.23
C THR A 440 -29.18 18.83 3.31
N LEU A 441 -29.32 17.50 3.39
CA LEU A 441 -30.31 16.76 2.61
C LEU A 441 -31.74 17.12 3.01
N ILE A 442 -32.00 17.26 4.31
CA ILE A 442 -33.31 17.63 4.85
C ILE A 442 -33.67 19.06 4.41
N GLU A 443 -32.78 20.02 4.64
CA GLU A 443 -32.98 21.43 4.24
C GLU A 443 -33.20 21.55 2.72
N GLY A 444 -32.36 20.89 1.93
CA GLY A 444 -32.51 20.87 0.47
C GLY A 444 -33.82 20.25 0.00
N TYR A 445 -34.31 19.23 0.71
CA TYR A 445 -35.61 18.63 0.43
C TYR A 445 -36.78 19.57 0.77
N GLU A 446 -36.73 20.26 1.91
CA GLU A 446 -37.77 21.22 2.31
C GLU A 446 -37.84 22.40 1.33
N PHE A 447 -36.68 22.96 0.97
CA PHE A 447 -36.58 23.99 -0.06
C PHE A 447 -37.12 23.51 -1.42
N PHE A 448 -36.77 22.28 -1.81
CA PHE A 448 -37.29 21.68 -3.04
C PHE A 448 -38.82 21.54 -3.01
N MET A 449 -39.40 21.09 -1.90
CA MET A 449 -40.86 20.95 -1.76
C MET A 449 -41.58 22.30 -1.81
N HIS A 450 -41.06 23.31 -1.12
CA HIS A 450 -41.59 24.67 -1.20
C HIS A 450 -41.53 25.22 -2.64
N THR A 451 -40.43 25.00 -3.35
CA THR A 451 -40.28 25.38 -4.76
C THR A 451 -41.26 24.64 -5.66
N LEU A 452 -41.49 23.35 -5.37
CA LEU A 452 -42.40 22.49 -6.12
C LEU A 452 -43.85 22.97 -5.97
N GLU A 453 -44.29 23.34 -4.76
CA GLU A 453 -45.64 23.86 -4.50
C GLU A 453 -45.93 25.16 -5.27
N ASN A 454 -44.91 26.00 -5.45
CA ASN A 454 -45.04 27.30 -6.11
C ASN A 454 -44.76 27.28 -7.62
N ASN A 455 -44.34 26.15 -8.21
CA ASN A 455 -43.96 26.07 -9.62
C ASN A 455 -44.62 24.89 -10.36
N LEU A 456 -45.71 25.18 -11.08
CA LEU A 456 -46.48 24.20 -11.84
C LEU A 456 -45.64 23.44 -12.89
N THR A 457 -44.64 24.08 -13.48
CA THR A 457 -43.77 23.43 -14.48
C THR A 457 -42.90 22.35 -13.83
N LEU A 458 -42.36 22.63 -12.64
CA LEU A 458 -41.61 21.65 -11.87
C LEU A 458 -42.50 20.50 -11.40
N GLN A 459 -43.75 20.77 -11.01
CA GLN A 459 -44.70 19.72 -10.63
C GLN A 459 -44.88 18.68 -11.74
N ILE A 460 -45.11 19.13 -12.98
CA ILE A 460 -45.25 18.25 -14.15
C ILE A 460 -43.98 17.41 -14.38
N HIS A 461 -42.80 17.99 -14.19
CA HIS A 461 -41.54 17.28 -14.39
C HIS A 461 -41.19 16.30 -13.26
N CYS A 462 -41.76 16.48 -12.07
CA CYS A 462 -41.50 15.67 -10.88
C CYS A 462 -42.50 14.53 -10.65
N GLU A 463 -43.37 14.24 -11.61
CA GLU A 463 -44.22 13.03 -11.58
C GLU A 463 -43.38 11.73 -11.62
N ASP A 464 -42.21 11.79 -12.27
CA ASP A 464 -41.23 10.70 -12.34
C ASP A 464 -40.24 10.80 -11.18
N GLY A 465 -40.21 9.78 -10.31
CA GLY A 465 -39.35 9.73 -9.13
C GLY A 465 -37.85 9.90 -9.46
N ILE A 466 -37.41 9.38 -10.61
CA ILE A 466 -36.02 9.54 -11.08
C ILE A 466 -35.73 11.00 -11.41
N LYS A 467 -36.64 11.72 -12.06
CA LYS A 467 -36.45 13.14 -12.34
C LYS A 467 -36.49 13.95 -11.06
N LYS A 468 -37.44 13.64 -10.18
CA LYS A 468 -37.60 14.29 -8.88
C LYS A 468 -36.31 14.22 -8.06
N ILE A 469 -35.67 13.05 -7.95
CA ILE A 469 -34.44 12.89 -7.18
C ILE A 469 -33.23 13.56 -7.84
N ASN A 470 -33.15 13.55 -9.17
CA ASN A 470 -32.07 14.24 -9.89
C ASN A 470 -32.18 15.76 -9.75
N ILE A 471 -33.40 16.31 -9.76
CA ILE A 471 -33.63 17.75 -9.52
C ILE A 471 -33.25 18.10 -8.09
N LEU A 472 -33.64 17.29 -7.11
CA LEU A 472 -33.23 17.47 -5.71
C LEU A 472 -31.71 17.48 -5.56
N GLN A 473 -31.00 16.49 -6.14
CA GLN A 473 -29.54 16.45 -6.15
C GLN A 473 -28.94 17.72 -6.74
N TYR A 474 -29.48 18.17 -7.88
CA TYR A 474 -29.00 19.38 -8.56
C TYR A 474 -29.18 20.64 -7.71
N LEU A 475 -30.32 20.79 -7.03
CA LEU A 475 -30.56 21.95 -6.16
C LEU A 475 -29.57 21.98 -5.00
N ILE A 476 -29.38 20.84 -4.31
CA ILE A 476 -28.41 20.74 -3.23
C ILE A 476 -26.99 21.07 -3.72
N GLU A 477 -26.57 20.51 -4.86
CA GLU A 477 -25.24 20.79 -5.41
C GLU A 477 -25.09 22.24 -5.88
N LYS A 478 -26.14 22.86 -6.40
CA LYS A 478 -26.12 24.25 -6.81
C LYS A 478 -25.88 25.16 -5.59
N ASP A 479 -26.60 24.92 -4.50
CA ASP A 479 -26.49 25.76 -3.30
C ASP A 479 -25.14 25.57 -2.60
N LEU A 480 -24.63 24.33 -2.55
CA LEU A 480 -23.31 24.03 -1.98
C LEU A 480 -22.15 24.61 -2.78
N ASN A 481 -22.24 24.61 -4.12
CA ASN A 481 -21.13 25.05 -4.97
C ASN A 481 -21.19 26.55 -5.31
N PHE A 482 -22.35 27.19 -5.21
CA PHE A 482 -22.54 28.60 -5.57
C PHE A 482 -23.26 29.41 -4.47
N PRO A 483 -22.75 29.41 -3.22
CA PRO A 483 -23.33 30.23 -2.15
C PRO A 483 -23.22 31.72 -2.55
N GLY A 484 -24.36 32.37 -2.78
CA GLY A 484 -24.46 33.79 -3.14
C GLY A 484 -24.93 34.10 -4.57
N VAL A 485 -25.08 33.11 -5.46
CA VAL A 485 -25.68 33.36 -6.78
C VAL A 485 -27.22 33.45 -6.70
N VAL A 486 -27.82 32.93 -5.63
CA VAL A 486 -29.28 32.96 -5.42
C VAL A 486 -29.76 34.31 -4.84
N SER A 487 -28.96 34.99 -4.02
CA SER A 487 -29.38 36.27 -3.40
C SER A 487 -29.47 37.44 -4.40
N LEU A 488 -28.85 37.31 -5.58
CA LEU A 488 -28.87 38.37 -6.59
C LEU A 488 -30.21 38.48 -7.36
N TYR A 489 -31.17 37.59 -7.12
CA TYR A 489 -32.47 37.64 -7.81
C TYR A 489 -33.65 38.01 -6.90
N GLU A 490 -33.44 38.09 -5.57
CA GLU A 490 -34.52 38.45 -4.63
C GLU A 490 -34.57 39.96 -4.33
N GLU A 491 -33.52 40.74 -4.66
CA GLU A 491 -33.48 42.17 -4.36
C GLU A 491 -34.01 43.07 -5.50
N ASP A 492 -34.21 42.55 -6.72
CA ASP A 492 -34.61 43.36 -7.89
C ASP A 492 -36.14 43.55 -8.05
N GLU A 493 -36.99 42.96 -7.20
CA GLU A 493 -38.44 43.23 -7.22
C GLU A 493 -38.83 44.54 -6.52
N ASN A 494 -37.86 45.29 -6.00
CA ASN A 494 -38.07 46.58 -5.32
C ASN A 494 -37.63 47.80 -6.14
N PHE A 495 -37.64 47.72 -7.48
CA PHE A 495 -37.63 48.91 -8.34
C PHE A 495 -38.99 49.61 -8.27
N GLY A 496 -39.19 50.34 -7.17
CA GLY A 496 -40.19 51.37 -7.03
C GLY A 496 -39.94 52.48 -8.06
N GLU A 497 -41.05 52.89 -8.68
CA GLU A 497 -41.28 54.10 -9.45
C GLU A 497 -40.20 55.19 -9.26
N GLU A 498 -39.35 55.37 -10.26
CA GLU A 498 -38.51 56.56 -10.42
C GLU A 498 -39.43 57.77 -10.69
N GLU A 499 -39.64 58.62 -9.67
CA GLU A 499 -39.97 60.02 -9.92
C GLU A 499 -38.69 60.72 -10.40
N GLY A 500 -38.77 61.29 -11.60
CA GLY A 500 -37.66 61.96 -12.26
C GLY A 500 -37.20 63.20 -11.49
N GLU A 501 -35.92 63.19 -11.09
CA GLU A 501 -35.17 64.41 -10.80
C GLU A 501 -34.18 64.67 -11.95
N GLU A 502 -34.43 65.76 -12.67
CA GLU A 502 -33.47 66.40 -13.56
C GLU A 502 -32.23 66.80 -12.73
N VAL A 503 -31.04 66.34 -13.13
CA VAL A 503 -29.79 66.89 -12.63
C VAL A 503 -28.89 67.32 -13.78
N GLU A 504 -28.46 68.56 -13.61
CA GLU A 504 -27.78 69.45 -14.54
C GLU A 504 -26.39 68.99 -14.98
N ASP A 505 -26.07 69.51 -16.16
CA ASP A 505 -24.81 69.54 -16.87
C ASP A 505 -23.65 70.04 -15.98
N GLY A 506 -22.60 69.23 -15.87
CA GLY A 506 -21.49 69.45 -14.94
C GLY A 506 -20.16 68.97 -15.51
N SER A 507 -19.71 69.62 -16.56
CA SER A 507 -18.37 69.49 -17.14
C SER A 507 -17.25 69.60 -16.09
N LYS A 508 -16.37 68.60 -16.01
CA LYS A 508 -14.98 68.77 -15.55
C LYS A 508 -14.04 67.70 -16.12
N SER A 509 -13.15 68.19 -16.96
CA SER A 509 -11.92 67.58 -17.44
C SER A 509 -10.87 67.45 -16.32
N GLU A 510 -10.10 66.36 -16.30
CA GLU A 510 -8.65 66.32 -15.97
C GLU A 510 -8.16 64.87 -16.14
N HIS A 511 -7.35 64.58 -17.16
CA HIS A 511 -5.88 64.53 -17.13
C HIS A 511 -5.31 63.28 -16.41
N TYR A 512 -5.03 62.22 -17.17
CA TYR A 512 -4.13 61.15 -16.77
C TYR A 512 -2.80 61.31 -17.50
N GLY A 513 -1.76 61.55 -16.72
CA GLY A 513 -0.36 61.44 -17.13
C GLY A 513 0.04 59.97 -17.29
N VAL A 514 0.83 59.75 -18.34
CA VAL A 514 1.55 58.51 -18.67
C VAL A 514 2.92 58.63 -18.03
N ASP A 515 3.34 57.62 -17.28
CA ASP A 515 4.76 57.39 -16.98
C ASP A 515 5.10 55.94 -17.32
N ASP A 516 6.01 55.80 -18.29
CA ASP A 516 6.74 54.60 -18.67
C ASP A 516 7.98 54.43 -17.76
N GLU A 517 8.27 53.20 -17.35
CA GLU A 517 9.61 52.58 -17.36
C GLU A 517 9.53 51.04 -17.27
#